data_AF-A0A2V6XZC1-F1
#
_entry.id   AF-A0A2V6XZC1-F1
#
_cell.length_a   1.000
_cell.length_b   1.000
_cell.length_c   1.000
_cell.angle_alpha   90.00
_cell.angle_beta   90.00
_cell.angle_gamma   90.00
#
_symmetry.space_group_name_H-M   'P 1'
#
loop_
_entity.id
_entity.type
_entity.pdbx_description
1 polymer ?
#
loop_
_entity_poly.entity_id
_entity_poly.type
_entity_poly.pdbx_seq_one_letter_code
_entity_poly.pdbx_strand_id
1 'polypeptide(L)'
;MRRAALLLLTVLLALGPASVGAQIYRWVDDNGVPHFADGIDSVPDRYRGRAVPLGLKNEPAPGPSAPGAAGAKPASGGATIRFIPGQRIMVDVKINGNGEAQLMLDTGADRTLISPRALLAAGVRIAAPAGTGQIVGATGSERIQFVVVESLEVGEARVGRMPVGSFNLPTADTGDGLLGRDFLDQFNMNIDASRGVVTLSPK
;
A
#
# COMPACT_ATOMS: atom_id res chain seq x y z
N MET A 1 -46.95 -11.28 -53.78
CA MET A 1 -46.07 -12.41 -53.39
C MET A 1 -45.11 -11.91 -52.32
N ARG A 2 -45.24 -12.43 -51.10
CA ARG A 2 -44.60 -11.94 -49.86
C ARG A 2 -43.15 -12.41 -49.82
N ARG A 3 -42.18 -11.48 -49.68
CA ARG A 3 -40.76 -11.82 -49.46
C ARG A 3 -40.55 -12.02 -47.96
N ALA A 4 -40.15 -13.24 -47.60
CA ALA A 4 -39.90 -13.66 -46.23
C ALA A 4 -38.68 -12.94 -45.63
N ALA A 5 -38.83 -12.44 -44.40
CA ALA A 5 -37.78 -11.80 -43.64
C ALA A 5 -36.84 -12.85 -43.03
N LEU A 6 -35.54 -12.69 -43.25
CA LEU A 6 -34.49 -13.48 -42.64
C LEU A 6 -34.10 -12.80 -41.31
N LEU A 7 -34.43 -13.42 -40.17
CA LEU A 7 -33.97 -13.02 -38.85
C LEU A 7 -32.55 -13.58 -38.63
N LEU A 8 -31.54 -12.71 -38.68
CA LEU A 8 -30.16 -13.03 -38.28
C LEU A 8 -29.97 -12.62 -36.82
N LEU A 9 -29.95 -13.62 -35.94
CA LEU A 9 -29.66 -13.47 -34.52
C LEU A 9 -28.14 -13.42 -34.33
N THR A 10 -27.56 -12.22 -34.31
CA THR A 10 -26.16 -12.03 -33.90
C THR A 10 -26.05 -12.08 -32.39
N VAL A 11 -25.62 -13.23 -31.85
CA VAL A 11 -25.17 -13.35 -30.46
C VAL A 11 -23.77 -12.73 -30.38
N LEU A 12 -23.69 -11.52 -29.84
CA LEU A 12 -22.42 -10.85 -29.55
C LEU A 12 -21.87 -11.46 -28.25
N LEU A 13 -20.98 -12.45 -28.37
CA LEU A 13 -20.27 -13.02 -27.23
C LEU A 13 -19.20 -12.01 -26.77
N ALA A 14 -19.51 -11.22 -25.74
CA ALA A 14 -18.56 -10.33 -25.10
C ALA A 14 -17.52 -11.17 -24.34
N LEU A 15 -16.40 -11.49 -25.00
CA LEU A 15 -15.18 -11.90 -24.29
C LEU A 15 -14.64 -10.66 -23.56
N GLY A 16 -14.98 -10.55 -22.27
CA GLY A 16 -14.26 -9.65 -21.37
C GLY A 16 -12.78 -10.06 -21.28
N PRO A 17 -11.85 -9.12 -21.07
CA PRO A 17 -10.45 -9.45 -20.89
C PRO A 17 -10.32 -10.39 -19.68
N ALA A 18 -9.74 -11.58 -19.90
CA ALA A 18 -9.33 -12.45 -18.82
C ALA A 18 -8.20 -11.72 -18.07
N SER A 19 -8.48 -11.28 -16.84
CA SER A 19 -7.46 -10.82 -15.92
C SER A 19 -6.47 -11.97 -15.72
N VAL A 20 -5.29 -11.89 -16.34
CA VAL A 20 -4.19 -12.81 -16.04
C VAL A 20 -3.66 -12.38 -14.67
N GLY A 21 -4.19 -13.00 -13.62
CA GLY A 21 -3.68 -12.82 -12.27
C GLY A 21 -2.28 -13.42 -12.17
N ALA A 22 -1.26 -12.58 -11.99
CA ALA A 22 0.10 -13.02 -11.69
C ALA A 22 0.11 -13.65 -10.29
N GLN A 23 -0.07 -14.97 -10.22
CA GLN A 23 -0.07 -15.74 -8.97
C GLN A 23 1.33 -16.30 -8.74
N ILE A 24 2.04 -15.76 -7.74
CA ILE A 24 3.38 -16.25 -7.39
C ILE A 24 3.28 -17.57 -6.63
N TYR A 25 4.11 -18.55 -6.97
CA TYR A 25 4.23 -19.82 -6.27
C TYR A 25 5.55 -19.89 -5.51
N ARG A 26 5.52 -20.49 -4.31
CA ARG A 26 6.72 -20.78 -3.53
C ARG A 26 6.89 -22.28 -3.35
N TRP A 27 8.11 -22.78 -3.52
CA TRP A 27 8.47 -24.15 -3.14
C TRP A 27 9.79 -24.17 -2.38
N VAL A 28 10.08 -25.29 -1.72
CA VAL A 28 11.36 -25.54 -1.07
C VAL A 28 12.04 -26.68 -1.82
N ASP A 29 13.29 -26.48 -2.22
CA ASP A 29 14.07 -27.53 -2.88
C ASP A 29 14.59 -28.57 -1.88
N ASP A 30 15.28 -29.57 -2.40
CA ASP A 30 15.75 -30.71 -1.59
C ASP A 30 16.92 -30.34 -0.65
N ASN A 31 17.49 -29.13 -0.80
CA ASN A 31 18.48 -28.56 0.10
C ASN A 31 17.86 -27.63 1.16
N GLY A 32 16.53 -27.50 1.18
CA GLY A 32 15.82 -26.62 2.10
C GLY A 32 15.77 -25.15 1.67
N VAL A 33 16.17 -24.82 0.45
CA VAL A 33 16.18 -23.43 -0.05
C VAL A 33 14.81 -23.05 -0.62
N PRO A 34 14.20 -21.93 -0.19
CA PRO A 34 12.95 -21.45 -0.76
C PRO A 34 13.16 -20.78 -2.13
N HIS A 35 12.30 -21.10 -3.09
CA HIS A 35 12.25 -20.54 -4.43
C HIS A 35 10.88 -19.96 -4.74
N PHE A 36 10.82 -19.00 -5.67
CA PHE A 36 9.60 -18.29 -6.07
C PHE A 36 9.49 -18.22 -7.59
N ALA A 37 8.28 -18.35 -8.13
CA ALA A 37 8.04 -18.23 -9.57
C ALA A 37 6.68 -17.56 -9.86
N ASP A 38 6.61 -16.81 -10.96
CA ASP A 38 5.37 -16.20 -11.44
C ASP A 38 4.59 -17.23 -12.26
N GLY A 39 3.48 -17.72 -11.71
CA GLY A 39 2.67 -18.81 -12.26
C GLY A 39 3.21 -20.22 -11.95
N ILE A 40 2.29 -21.19 -11.93
CA ILE A 40 2.61 -22.60 -11.66
C ILE A 40 3.44 -23.23 -12.78
N ASP A 41 3.31 -22.73 -14.01
CA ASP A 41 4.05 -23.23 -15.18
C ASP A 41 5.56 -22.97 -15.06
N SER A 42 5.91 -21.87 -14.40
CA SER A 42 7.29 -21.47 -14.10
C SER A 42 7.92 -22.29 -12.96
N VAL A 43 7.15 -23.12 -12.26
CA VAL A 43 7.67 -24.05 -11.24
C VAL A 43 8.13 -25.34 -11.92
N PRO A 44 9.36 -25.84 -11.64
CA PRO A 44 9.81 -27.12 -12.16
C PRO A 44 8.86 -28.27 -11.79
N ASP A 45 8.59 -29.19 -12.73
CA ASP A 45 7.63 -30.30 -12.60
C ASP A 45 7.74 -31.05 -11.27
N ARG A 46 8.99 -31.34 -10.84
CA ARG A 46 9.30 -32.07 -9.61
C ARG A 46 8.88 -31.37 -8.31
N TYR A 47 8.60 -30.07 -8.38
CA TYR A 47 8.19 -29.24 -7.25
C TYR A 47 6.75 -28.71 -7.36
N ARG A 48 6.09 -28.81 -8.53
CA ARG A 48 4.70 -28.32 -8.70
C ARG A 48 3.72 -28.89 -7.67
N GLY A 49 3.82 -30.19 -7.37
CA GLY A 49 2.96 -30.83 -6.37
C GLY A 49 3.19 -30.39 -4.92
N ARG A 50 4.33 -29.73 -4.64
CA ARG A 50 4.69 -29.16 -3.33
C ARG A 50 4.72 -27.63 -3.34
N ALA A 51 4.44 -27.01 -4.48
CA ALA A 51 4.43 -25.57 -4.63
C ALA A 51 3.16 -25.01 -4.00
N VAL A 52 3.34 -24.07 -3.09
CA VAL A 52 2.23 -23.38 -2.42
C VAL A 52 1.98 -22.08 -3.19
N PRO A 53 0.75 -21.83 -3.68
CA PRO A 53 0.41 -20.53 -4.22
C PRO A 53 0.55 -19.50 -3.11
N LEU A 54 1.45 -18.55 -3.30
CA LEU A 54 1.42 -17.32 -2.53
C LEU A 54 0.34 -16.46 -3.16
N GLY A 55 -0.79 -16.38 -2.47
CA GLY A 55 -1.80 -15.37 -2.72
C GLY A 55 -1.25 -13.99 -2.40
N LEU A 56 -0.31 -13.50 -3.21
CA LEU A 56 -0.10 -12.07 -3.36
C LEU A 56 -1.35 -11.59 -4.08
N LYS A 57 -2.37 -11.27 -3.29
CA LYS A 57 -3.45 -10.44 -3.77
C LYS A 57 -2.82 -9.09 -4.12
N ASN A 58 -2.39 -8.95 -5.37
CA ASN A 58 -2.28 -7.65 -6.04
C ASN A 58 -3.66 -7.12 -6.44
N GLU A 59 -4.74 -7.77 -6.00
CA GLU A 59 -6.03 -7.13 -5.77
C GLU A 59 -6.07 -6.63 -4.31
N PRO A 60 -6.68 -5.47 -4.00
CA PRO A 60 -7.02 -5.15 -2.63
C PRO A 60 -7.83 -6.34 -2.09
N ALA A 61 -7.31 -7.04 -1.09
CA ALA A 61 -8.14 -7.99 -0.37
C ALA A 61 -9.40 -7.22 0.07
N PRO A 62 -10.61 -7.77 -0.08
CA PRO A 62 -11.70 -7.37 0.78
C PRO A 62 -11.41 -7.98 2.16
N GLY A 63 -10.29 -7.56 2.77
CA GLY A 63 -10.16 -7.55 4.21
C GLY A 63 -11.13 -6.51 4.76
N PRO A 64 -11.49 -6.55 6.05
CA PRO A 64 -12.36 -5.55 6.63
C PRO A 64 -11.79 -4.18 6.30
N SER A 65 -12.51 -3.44 5.45
CA SER A 65 -12.10 -2.13 4.98
C SER A 65 -11.71 -1.31 6.20
N ALA A 66 -10.45 -0.88 6.26
CA ALA A 66 -10.14 0.29 7.05
C ALA A 66 -11.17 1.36 6.63
N PRO A 67 -11.89 1.98 7.57
CA PRO A 67 -12.91 2.94 7.19
C PRO A 67 -12.31 4.03 6.32
N GLY A 68 -12.84 4.14 5.10
CA GLY A 68 -12.77 5.35 4.29
C GLY A 68 -11.44 5.65 3.60
N ALA A 69 -10.97 4.79 2.69
CA ALA A 69 -10.19 5.31 1.56
C ALA A 69 -10.99 6.37 0.75
N ALA A 70 -12.32 6.30 0.81
CA ALA A 70 -13.26 7.24 0.18
C ALA A 70 -13.37 8.62 0.87
N GLY A 71 -12.55 8.90 1.89
CA GLY A 71 -12.65 10.12 2.70
C GLY A 71 -11.51 11.12 2.55
N ALA A 72 -10.41 10.74 1.89
CA ALA A 72 -9.22 11.57 1.74
C ALA A 72 -9.47 12.71 0.75
N LYS A 73 -9.10 13.93 1.13
CA LYS A 73 -9.15 15.12 0.28
C LYS A 73 -7.99 15.06 -0.74
N PRO A 74 -8.16 15.59 -1.98
CA PRO A 74 -7.13 15.58 -3.00
C PRO A 74 -5.77 16.06 -2.49
N ALA A 75 -4.73 15.39 -2.97
CA ALA A 75 -3.36 15.81 -2.73
C ALA A 75 -3.06 17.17 -3.37
N SER A 76 -2.18 17.94 -2.74
CA SER A 76 -1.72 19.24 -3.24
C SER A 76 -0.24 19.44 -2.94
N GLY A 77 0.43 20.27 -3.75
CA GLY A 77 1.85 20.63 -3.57
C GLY A 77 2.82 19.49 -3.87
N GLY A 78 4.11 19.74 -3.63
CA GLY A 78 5.18 18.80 -3.93
C GLY A 78 6.27 18.80 -2.87
N ALA A 79 7.14 17.80 -2.90
CA ALA A 79 8.20 17.65 -1.92
C ALA A 79 9.50 17.19 -2.58
N THR A 80 10.63 17.62 -2.02
CA THR A 80 11.94 17.03 -2.31
C THR A 80 12.52 16.54 -0.99
N ILE A 81 12.67 15.23 -0.87
CA ILE A 81 13.20 14.55 0.31
C ILE A 81 14.63 14.13 -0.03
N ARG A 82 15.60 14.52 0.80
CA ARG A 82 17.00 14.09 0.65
C ARG A 82 17.28 12.92 1.59
N PHE A 83 18.04 11.95 1.10
CA PHE A 83 18.44 10.78 1.87
C PHE A 83 19.86 10.34 1.51
N ILE A 84 20.47 9.54 2.37
CA ILE A 84 21.79 8.96 2.12
C ILE A 84 21.60 7.64 1.35
N PRO A 85 22.18 7.50 0.14
CA PRO A 85 22.08 6.26 -0.63
C PRO A 85 22.50 5.03 0.20
N GLY A 86 21.70 3.95 0.11
CA GLY A 86 21.93 2.72 0.89
C GLY A 86 21.41 2.77 2.33
N GLN A 87 20.93 3.92 2.81
CA GLN A 87 20.22 4.03 4.08
C GLN A 87 18.71 4.09 3.87
N ARG A 88 17.95 3.90 4.96
CA ARG A 88 16.49 4.06 4.92
C ARG A 88 16.13 5.53 4.71
N ILE A 89 15.05 5.75 3.97
CA ILE A 89 14.58 7.09 3.64
C ILE A 89 13.67 7.55 4.78
N MET A 90 14.21 8.38 5.67
CA MET A 90 13.43 9.02 6.73
C MET A 90 12.85 10.33 6.22
N VAL A 91 11.61 10.60 6.60
CA VAL A 91 10.82 11.74 6.14
C VAL A 91 10.22 12.44 7.34
N ASP A 92 10.55 13.71 7.51
CA ASP A 92 9.88 14.55 8.50
C ASP A 92 8.50 14.92 7.95
N VAL A 93 7.47 14.69 8.77
CA VAL A 93 6.07 14.92 8.41
C VAL A 93 5.40 15.88 9.38
N LYS A 94 4.40 16.61 8.87
CA LYS A 94 3.47 17.39 9.68
C LYS A 94 2.11 16.74 9.71
N ILE A 95 1.57 16.56 10.92
CA ILE A 95 0.25 16.02 11.19
C ILE A 95 -0.63 17.18 11.68
N ASN A 96 -1.78 17.36 11.04
CA ASN A 96 -2.74 18.44 11.33
C ASN A 96 -2.14 19.86 11.30
N GLY A 97 -1.04 20.04 10.55
CA GLY A 97 -0.39 21.34 10.38
C GLY A 97 0.50 21.80 11.54
N ASN A 98 0.65 21.02 12.63
CA ASN A 98 1.47 21.40 13.78
C ASN A 98 2.19 20.25 14.50
N GLY A 99 1.69 19.02 14.43
CA GLY A 99 2.37 17.86 15.02
C GLY A 99 3.51 17.40 14.14
N GLU A 100 4.72 17.31 14.66
CA GLU A 100 5.88 16.80 13.93
C GLU A 100 6.11 15.33 14.27
N ALA A 101 6.46 14.54 13.26
CA ALA A 101 6.86 13.15 13.40
C ALA A 101 7.88 12.78 12.32
N GLN A 102 8.68 11.75 12.55
CA GLN A 102 9.58 11.23 11.53
C GLN A 102 9.15 9.83 11.12
N LEU A 103 8.81 9.64 9.84
CA LEU A 103 8.34 8.38 9.29
C LEU A 103 9.34 7.81 8.30
N MET A 104 9.45 6.49 8.23
CA MET A 104 10.18 5.82 7.17
C MET A 104 9.31 5.72 5.91
N LEU A 105 9.81 6.17 4.77
CA LEU A 105 9.15 5.94 3.47
C LEU A 105 9.19 4.45 3.15
N ASP A 106 8.01 3.83 3.05
CA ASP A 106 7.86 2.40 2.80
C ASP A 106 6.88 2.13 1.65
N THR A 107 7.44 1.90 0.46
CA THR A 107 6.66 1.54 -0.74
C THR A 107 6.03 0.14 -0.65
N GLY A 108 6.44 -0.68 0.33
CA GLY A 108 5.86 -2.00 0.60
C GLY A 108 4.67 -1.96 1.56
N ALA A 109 4.44 -0.84 2.24
CA ALA A 109 3.33 -0.67 3.17
C ALA A 109 2.08 -0.12 2.49
N ASP A 110 0.96 -0.84 2.53
CA ASP A 110 -0.33 -0.37 2.00
C ASP A 110 -0.90 0.81 2.75
N ARG A 111 -0.58 0.91 4.04
CA ARG A 111 -1.14 1.88 4.99
C ARG A 111 -0.05 2.64 5.69
N THR A 112 -0.28 3.93 5.88
CA THR A 112 0.54 4.79 6.72
C THR A 112 0.29 4.46 8.19
N LEU A 113 1.37 4.17 8.92
CA LEU A 113 1.36 3.84 10.34
C LEU A 113 2.09 4.91 11.12
N ILE A 114 1.49 5.36 12.21
CA ILE A 114 2.05 6.40 13.07
C ILE A 114 1.89 5.94 14.52
N SER A 115 2.93 6.16 15.32
CA SER A 115 2.93 5.83 16.73
C SER A 115 1.78 6.57 17.44
N PRO A 116 1.09 5.92 18.41
CA PRO A 116 0.08 6.60 19.22
C PRO A 116 0.65 7.84 19.92
N ARG A 117 1.94 7.82 20.30
CA ARG A 117 2.62 8.98 20.90
C ARG A 117 2.64 10.18 19.96
N ALA A 118 3.08 10.00 18.72
CA ALA A 118 3.16 11.08 17.74
C ALA A 118 1.77 11.62 17.38
N LEU A 119 0.78 10.73 17.23
CA LEU A 119 -0.62 11.10 17.01
C LEU A 119 -1.19 11.94 18.18
N LEU A 120 -0.95 11.54 19.43
CA LEU A 120 -1.37 12.30 20.60
C LEU A 120 -0.67 13.66 20.70
N ALA A 121 0.64 13.71 20.40
CA ALA A 121 1.40 14.96 20.36
C ALA A 121 0.87 15.93 19.28
N ALA A 122 0.36 15.40 18.18
CA ALA A 122 -0.33 16.14 17.13
C ALA A 122 -1.80 16.50 17.46
N GLY A 123 -2.26 16.21 18.68
CA GLY A 123 -3.63 16.48 19.13
C GLY A 123 -4.69 15.56 18.53
N VAL A 124 -4.30 14.44 17.91
CA VAL A 124 -5.24 13.46 17.33
C VAL A 124 -5.93 12.69 18.45
N ARG A 125 -7.26 12.61 18.38
CA ARG A 125 -8.07 11.88 19.36
C ARG A 125 -8.10 10.39 19.00
N ILE A 126 -7.33 9.57 19.72
CA ILE A 126 -7.24 8.12 19.49
C ILE A 126 -8.37 7.33 20.20
N ALA A 127 -9.02 7.93 21.21
CA ALA A 127 -10.06 7.29 22.01
C ALA A 127 -11.35 6.93 21.24
N ALA A 128 -11.55 7.49 20.04
CA ALA A 128 -12.66 7.19 19.15
C ALA A 128 -12.09 6.75 17.79
N PRO A 129 -11.62 5.50 17.65
CA PRO A 129 -11.05 5.02 16.40
C PRO A 129 -12.09 5.12 15.29
N ALA A 130 -11.68 5.60 14.13
CA ALA A 130 -12.51 5.59 12.93
C ALA A 130 -12.90 4.16 12.55
N GLY A 131 -12.05 3.19 12.90
CA GLY A 131 -12.36 1.77 12.90
C GLY A 131 -11.15 0.92 13.23
N THR A 132 -11.25 -0.37 12.94
CA THR A 132 -10.18 -1.34 13.15
C THR A 132 -9.96 -2.15 11.89
N GLY A 133 -8.71 -2.50 11.62
CA GLY A 133 -8.35 -3.35 10.49
C GLY A 133 -7.24 -4.32 10.87
N GLN A 134 -6.91 -5.23 9.96
CA GLN A 134 -5.72 -6.05 10.07
C GLN A 134 -4.66 -5.54 9.10
N ILE A 135 -3.42 -5.51 9.55
CA ILE A 135 -2.24 -5.35 8.71
C ILE A 135 -1.51 -6.68 8.68
N VAL A 136 -1.00 -7.03 7.51
CA VAL A 136 -0.13 -8.19 7.33
C VAL A 136 1.28 -7.66 7.12
N GLY A 137 2.17 -7.95 8.06
CA GLY A 137 3.59 -7.61 7.98
C GLY A 137 4.46 -8.87 7.86
N ALA A 138 5.77 -8.67 7.80
CA ALA A 138 6.74 -9.76 7.70
C ALA A 138 6.70 -10.71 8.91
N THR A 139 6.30 -10.22 10.07
CA THR A 139 6.26 -10.97 11.34
C THR A 139 4.90 -11.63 11.61
N GLY A 140 3.90 -11.42 10.75
CA GLY A 140 2.54 -11.93 10.92
C GLY A 140 1.47 -10.86 10.70
N SER A 141 0.24 -11.18 11.09
CA SER A 141 -0.90 -10.28 10.99
C SER A 141 -1.23 -9.66 12.33
N GLU A 142 -1.46 -8.35 12.35
CA GLU A 142 -1.77 -7.60 13.56
C GLU A 142 -3.02 -6.76 13.39
N ARG A 143 -3.83 -6.69 14.45
CA ARG A 143 -5.05 -5.87 14.45
C ARG A 143 -4.69 -4.48 14.93
N ILE A 144 -4.95 -3.49 14.09
CA ILE A 144 -4.64 -2.09 14.37
C ILE A 144 -5.90 -1.23 14.42
N GLN A 145 -5.82 -0.13 15.17
CA GLN A 145 -6.83 0.92 15.19
C GLN A 145 -6.49 1.96 14.13
N PHE A 146 -7.50 2.39 13.38
CA PHE A 146 -7.37 3.51 12.46
C PHE A 146 -7.97 4.76 13.06
N VAL A 147 -7.28 5.87 12.89
CA VAL A 147 -7.77 7.23 13.23
C VAL A 147 -7.70 8.09 11.98
N VAL A 148 -8.49 9.16 11.91
CA VAL A 148 -8.42 10.12 10.81
C VAL A 148 -7.61 11.33 11.26
N VAL A 149 -6.62 11.71 10.46
CA VAL A 149 -5.92 13.00 10.59
C VAL A 149 -6.49 14.00 9.61
N GLU A 150 -6.58 15.27 10.00
CA GLU A 150 -7.09 16.36 9.15
C GLU A 150 -6.13 16.65 7.99
N SER A 151 -4.82 16.54 8.25
CA SER A 151 -3.81 16.48 7.20
C SER A 151 -2.57 15.69 7.60
N LEU A 152 -1.94 15.12 6.58
CA LEU A 152 -0.58 14.63 6.60
C LEU A 152 0.22 15.38 5.52
N GLU A 153 1.38 15.90 5.90
CA GLU A 153 2.18 16.82 5.08
C GLU A 153 3.65 16.38 5.06
N VAL A 154 4.26 16.42 3.88
CA VAL A 154 5.70 16.22 3.65
C VAL A 154 6.19 17.42 2.84
N GLY A 155 6.88 18.36 3.48
CA GLY A 155 7.14 19.66 2.84
C GLY A 155 5.82 20.31 2.39
N GLU A 156 5.71 20.68 1.11
CA GLU A 156 4.46 21.23 0.55
C GLU A 156 3.49 20.14 0.07
N ALA A 157 3.91 18.87 0.00
CA ALA A 157 3.04 17.76 -0.38
C ALA A 157 2.06 17.45 0.74
N ARG A 158 0.76 17.57 0.49
CA ARG A 158 -0.29 17.47 1.52
C ARG A 158 -1.43 16.57 1.07
N VAL A 159 -1.85 15.67 1.95
CA VAL A 159 -3.08 14.87 1.82
C VAL A 159 -3.99 15.22 3.00
N GLY A 160 -5.26 15.54 2.72
CA GLY A 160 -6.23 15.89 3.76
C GLY A 160 -7.12 14.72 4.16
N ARG A 161 -7.66 14.77 5.39
CA ARG A 161 -8.66 13.83 5.92
C ARG A 161 -8.30 12.36 5.68
N MET A 162 -7.10 11.97 6.10
CA MET A 162 -6.51 10.67 5.79
C MET A 162 -6.66 9.70 6.97
N PRO A 163 -7.19 8.48 6.77
CA PRO A 163 -7.10 7.42 7.76
C PRO A 163 -5.65 6.93 7.89
N VAL A 164 -5.13 6.87 9.11
CA VAL A 164 -3.79 6.35 9.44
C VAL A 164 -3.91 5.30 10.52
N GLY A 165 -3.04 4.27 10.47
CA GLY A 165 -2.96 3.26 11.51
C GLY A 165 -2.24 3.79 12.74
N SER A 166 -2.86 3.69 13.91
CA SER A 166 -2.25 3.99 15.20
C SER A 166 -1.54 2.74 15.71
N PHE A 167 -0.22 2.64 15.51
CA PHE A 167 0.53 1.43 15.80
C PHE A 167 1.99 1.71 16.18
N ASN A 168 2.51 1.01 17.18
CA ASN A 168 3.92 1.06 17.56
C ASN A 168 4.67 -0.07 16.86
N LEU A 169 5.54 0.28 15.92
CA LEU A 169 6.40 -0.70 15.28
C LEU A 169 7.43 -1.20 16.29
N PRO A 170 7.72 -2.51 16.32
CA PRO A 170 8.69 -3.09 17.26
C PRO A 170 10.15 -2.73 16.93
N THR A 171 10.40 -2.06 15.81
CA THR A 171 11.73 -1.74 15.30
C THR A 171 12.04 -0.26 15.49
N ALA A 172 13.09 0.04 16.26
CA ALA A 172 13.54 1.41 16.55
C ALA A 172 13.97 2.19 15.30
N ASP A 173 14.35 1.50 14.22
CA ASP A 173 14.87 2.10 12.99
C ASP A 173 13.79 2.74 12.09
N THR A 174 12.52 2.74 12.54
CA THR A 174 11.38 3.31 11.79
C THR A 174 10.94 4.67 12.32
N GLY A 175 11.59 5.21 13.35
CA GLY A 175 11.20 6.46 13.98
C GLY A 175 9.80 6.37 14.59
N ASP A 176 8.92 7.29 14.21
CA ASP A 176 7.52 7.34 14.64
C ASP A 176 6.59 6.46 13.79
N GLY A 177 7.06 5.85 12.69
CA GLY A 177 6.20 4.97 11.88
C GLY A 177 6.59 4.79 10.40
N LEU A 178 5.61 4.40 9.58
CA LEU A 178 5.76 4.16 8.14
C LEU A 178 4.90 5.14 7.34
N LEU A 179 5.47 5.75 6.30
CA LEU A 179 4.74 6.47 5.27
C LEU A 179 4.44 5.50 4.12
N GLY A 180 3.18 5.10 4.01
CA GLY A 180 2.74 4.04 3.10
C GLY A 180 2.16 4.54 1.78
N ARG A 181 1.75 3.59 0.94
CA ARG A 181 1.20 3.83 -0.40
C ARG A 181 -0.09 4.64 -0.41
N ASP A 182 -0.90 4.57 0.65
CA ASP A 182 -2.10 5.40 0.79
C ASP A 182 -1.82 6.91 0.76
N PHE A 183 -0.62 7.35 1.19
CA PHE A 183 -0.13 8.71 0.96
C PHE A 183 0.64 8.82 -0.36
N LEU A 184 1.60 7.92 -0.60
CA LEU A 184 2.54 8.04 -1.72
C LEU A 184 1.84 7.98 -3.09
N ASP A 185 0.84 7.12 -3.23
CA ASP A 185 0.07 6.96 -4.47
C ASP A 185 -0.81 8.18 -4.78
N GLN A 186 -0.90 9.19 -3.89
CA GLN A 186 -1.56 10.46 -4.20
C GLN A 186 -0.69 11.40 -5.04
N PHE A 187 0.60 11.08 -5.21
CA PHE A 187 1.58 11.89 -5.93
C PHE A 187 2.24 11.10 -7.06
N ASN A 188 2.84 11.82 -8.00
CA ASN A 188 3.85 11.27 -8.89
C ASN A 188 5.18 11.24 -8.13
N MET A 189 5.63 10.04 -7.77
CA MET A 189 6.87 9.80 -7.02
C MET A 189 8.02 9.42 -7.95
N ASN A 190 9.18 10.06 -7.76
CA ASN A 190 10.43 9.69 -8.41
C ASN A 190 11.54 9.52 -7.38
N ILE A 191 12.26 8.39 -7.42
CA ILE A 191 13.37 8.09 -6.52
C ILE A 191 14.66 8.04 -7.34
N ASP A 192 15.54 9.02 -7.12
CA ASP A 192 16.91 9.01 -7.64
C ASP A 192 17.85 8.55 -6.53
N ALA A 193 18.06 7.23 -6.46
CA ALA A 193 18.94 6.62 -5.45
C ALA A 193 20.41 7.00 -5.63
N SER A 194 20.84 7.33 -6.85
CA SER A 194 22.22 7.75 -7.11
C SER A 194 22.51 9.14 -6.53
N ARG A 195 21.49 10.01 -6.54
CA ARG A 195 21.58 11.38 -6.02
C ARG A 195 21.06 11.51 -4.59
N GLY A 196 20.48 10.45 -4.02
CA GLY A 196 19.89 10.49 -2.69
C GLY A 196 18.70 11.44 -2.59
N VAL A 197 17.81 11.41 -3.60
CA VAL A 197 16.65 12.32 -3.65
C VAL A 197 15.37 11.56 -4.00
N VAL A 198 14.30 11.82 -3.25
CA VAL A 198 12.92 11.48 -3.63
C VAL A 198 12.19 12.77 -3.96
N THR A 199 11.45 12.78 -5.06
CA THR A 199 10.57 13.90 -5.43
C THR A 199 9.11 13.42 -5.45
N LEU A 200 8.24 14.18 -4.80
CA LEU A 200 6.79 14.05 -4.87
C LEU A 200 6.24 15.24 -5.64
N SER A 201 5.41 14.98 -6.66
CA SER A 201 4.75 16.03 -7.44
C SER A 201 3.25 15.75 -7.57
N PRO A 202 2.40 16.78 -7.71
CA PRO A 202 0.98 16.59 -7.96
C PRO A 202 0.72 15.72 -9.19
N LYS A 203 -0.43 15.05 -9.20
CA LYS A 203 -0.93 14.32 -10.37
C LYS A 203 -1.60 15.23 -11.39
#